data_AF-A0A7C8B726-F1
#
_entry.id   AF-A0A7C8B726-F1
#
_cell.length_a   1.000
_cell.length_b   1.000
_cell.length_c   1.000
_cell.angle_alpha   90.00
_cell.angle_beta   90.00
_cell.angle_gamma   90.00
#
_symmetry.space_group_name_H-M   'P 1'
#
loop_
_entity.id
_entity.type
_entity.pdbx_description
1 polymer ?
#
loop_
_entity_poly.entity_id
_entity_poly.type
_entity_poly.pdbx_seq_one_letter_code
_entity_poly.pdbx_strand_id
1 'polypeptide(L)'
;MKRFMSSTILLAGIALLALSGCGSVPDDATAGISVGTATKVANGAPVPQLSLHGSALYATNCARCHGPLTSSSKKERTARLIQSAITGNVGGMGYIMLTGPEIQAIADSLGGPASSSPGTQPGKVLYDVTCSECHRLGTYDSAGLAANLSGKTGIIAVKISTGHKGISLNAQQITDLTNFMDDY
;
A
#
# COMPACT_ATOMS: atom_id res chain seq x y z
N MET A 1 20.52 -41.05 49.97
CA MET A 1 21.37 -40.82 48.77
C MET A 1 22.42 -39.78 49.17
N LYS A 2 23.71 -40.16 49.13
CA LYS A 2 24.91 -39.45 49.65
C LYS A 2 25.17 -38.18 48.80
N ARG A 3 25.20 -36.95 49.36
CA ARG A 3 26.30 -36.16 50.00
C ARG A 3 27.45 -35.67 49.08
N PHE A 4 27.82 -34.39 49.27
CA PHE A 4 29.09 -33.67 48.94
C PHE A 4 29.38 -33.33 47.47
N MET A 5 30.17 -32.31 47.08
CA MET A 5 30.50 -30.93 47.49
C MET A 5 31.40 -30.40 46.35
N SER A 6 31.30 -29.10 46.04
CA SER A 6 32.33 -28.20 45.48
C SER A 6 33.70 -28.78 45.05
N SER A 7 34.16 -28.51 43.82
CA SER A 7 35.61 -28.27 43.59
C SER A 7 35.93 -27.47 42.33
N THR A 8 36.55 -26.32 42.56
CA THR A 8 37.17 -25.39 41.63
C THR A 8 38.61 -25.83 41.33
N ILE A 9 39.01 -25.98 40.05
CA ILE A 9 40.41 -26.01 39.57
C ILE A 9 40.36 -25.48 38.11
N LEU A 10 40.66 -24.22 37.80
CA LEU A 10 41.96 -23.57 37.63
C LEU A 10 42.89 -24.26 36.59
N LEU A 11 42.80 -23.87 35.32
CA LEU A 11 43.96 -23.81 34.43
C LEU A 11 44.08 -22.41 33.81
N ALA A 12 45.14 -21.72 34.22
CA ALA A 12 45.87 -20.75 33.41
C ALA A 12 46.25 -21.40 32.06
N GLY A 13 46.43 -20.71 30.95
CA GLY A 13 46.53 -19.30 30.63
C GLY A 13 47.18 -19.26 29.26
N ILE A 14 46.60 -18.58 28.29
CA ILE A 14 47.28 -18.18 27.06
C ILE A 14 46.90 -16.72 26.80
N ALA A 15 47.86 -15.85 27.13
CA ALA A 15 47.92 -14.46 26.70
C ALA A 15 48.09 -14.43 25.16
N LEU A 16 47.24 -13.70 24.44
CA LEU A 16 47.36 -12.27 24.13
C LEU A 16 48.34 -11.97 22.99
N LEU A 17 47.80 -11.78 21.79
CA LEU A 17 48.28 -10.91 20.71
C LEU A 17 46.99 -10.31 20.10
N ALA A 18 46.51 -9.14 20.54
CA ALA A 18 46.86 -7.82 20.00
C ALA A 18 46.43 -7.72 18.50
N LEU A 19 45.49 -6.87 18.08
CA LEU A 19 45.48 -5.41 18.20
C LEU A 19 44.13 -4.82 17.72
N SER A 20 43.81 -3.61 18.20
CA SER A 20 43.00 -2.58 17.53
C SER A 20 41.49 -2.50 17.80
N GLY A 21 41.15 -1.90 18.94
CA GLY A 21 40.32 -0.67 19.01
C GLY A 21 38.86 -0.75 18.58
N CYS A 22 37.97 -1.07 19.52
CA CYS A 22 36.58 -0.61 19.46
C CYS A 22 36.53 0.79 20.11
N GLY A 23 36.60 1.82 19.28
CA GLY A 23 36.36 3.20 19.68
C GLY A 23 34.86 3.43 19.88
N SER A 24 34.53 3.94 21.06
CA SER A 24 33.25 4.49 21.48
C SER A 24 32.72 5.57 20.52
N VAL A 25 31.51 5.38 20.01
CA VAL A 25 30.73 6.44 19.35
C VAL A 25 29.88 7.19 20.39
N PRO A 26 29.86 8.53 20.38
CA PRO A 26 28.95 9.35 21.19
C PRO A 26 27.56 9.47 20.56
N ASP A 27 26.58 9.77 21.41
CA ASP A 27 25.19 10.10 21.04
C ASP A 27 25.11 11.50 20.39
N ASP A 28 24.48 11.64 19.21
CA ASP A 28 23.45 12.68 18.95
C ASP A 28 22.80 12.53 17.56
N ALA A 29 21.65 13.18 17.43
CA ALA A 29 20.60 13.05 16.43
C ALA A 29 20.94 13.42 14.97
N THR A 30 19.98 13.07 14.11
CA THR A 30 19.61 13.58 12.76
C THR A 30 19.97 12.75 11.51
N ALA A 31 18.88 12.32 10.86
CA ALA A 31 18.62 12.27 9.41
C ALA A 31 19.56 11.49 8.48
N GLY A 32 19.03 10.41 7.88
CA GLY A 32 19.65 9.73 6.74
C GLY A 32 18.66 8.82 6.01
N ILE A 33 17.86 9.39 5.12
CA ILE A 33 17.10 8.65 4.10
C ILE A 33 18.11 8.09 3.08
N SER A 34 18.15 6.78 2.93
CA SER A 34 18.93 6.09 1.90
C SER A 34 18.21 6.24 0.55
N VAL A 35 18.78 7.04 -0.35
CA VAL A 35 18.31 7.19 -1.74
C VAL A 35 18.96 6.08 -2.56
N GLY A 36 18.16 5.09 -2.95
CA GLY A 36 18.53 4.14 -4.01
C GLY A 36 18.49 4.81 -5.37
N THR A 37 19.53 4.60 -6.17
CA THR A 37 19.71 5.10 -7.53
C THR A 37 18.72 4.44 -8.50
N ALA A 38 17.78 5.23 -9.03
CA ALA A 38 16.88 4.83 -10.13
C ALA A 38 17.44 5.29 -11.47
N THR A 39 17.58 4.36 -12.42
CA THR A 39 17.96 4.65 -13.81
C THR A 39 16.76 4.45 -14.75
N LYS A 40 16.55 5.47 -15.60
CA LYS A 40 15.72 5.58 -16.81
C LYS A 40 14.22 5.85 -16.63
N VAL A 41 13.92 7.15 -16.58
CA VAL A 41 12.60 7.78 -16.69
C VAL A 41 12.02 7.64 -18.10
N ALA A 42 10.78 7.17 -18.20
CA ALA A 42 9.87 7.45 -19.31
C ALA A 42 8.93 8.59 -18.89
N ASN A 43 8.64 9.49 -19.83
CA ASN A 43 7.96 10.77 -19.58
C ASN A 43 6.56 10.62 -18.97
N GLY A 44 6.45 10.92 -17.69
CA GLY A 44 5.23 11.30 -16.98
C GLY A 44 5.63 12.29 -15.88
N ALA A 45 4.95 13.43 -15.79
CA ALA A 45 5.27 14.44 -14.78
C ALA A 45 5.21 13.81 -13.36
N PRO A 46 6.13 14.13 -12.43
CA PRO A 46 6.07 13.61 -11.06
C PRO A 46 4.78 14.07 -10.40
N VAL A 47 3.86 13.15 -10.14
CA VAL A 47 2.79 13.39 -9.17
C VAL A 47 3.50 13.57 -7.82
N PRO A 48 3.28 14.66 -7.06
CA PRO A 48 3.96 14.86 -5.80
C PRO A 48 3.76 13.63 -4.89
N GLN A 49 4.85 12.92 -4.62
CA GLN A 49 4.86 11.64 -3.89
C GLN A 49 4.17 11.73 -2.51
N LEU A 50 4.06 12.95 -1.96
CA LEU A 50 3.33 13.26 -0.73
C LEU A 50 1.83 12.92 -0.79
N SER A 51 1.19 12.99 -1.97
CA SER A 51 -0.24 12.67 -2.15
C SER A 51 -0.57 11.18 -2.03
N LEU A 52 0.42 10.27 -1.93
CA LEU A 52 0.14 8.84 -1.71
C LEU A 52 0.63 8.32 -0.35
N HIS A 53 1.31 9.14 0.46
CA HIS A 53 1.74 8.72 1.79
C HIS A 53 0.58 8.82 2.79
N GLY A 54 -0.17 7.73 2.96
CA GLY A 54 -1.38 7.65 3.80
C GLY A 54 -1.23 8.16 5.24
N SER A 55 -0.06 7.97 5.85
CA SER A 55 0.25 8.48 7.19
C SER A 55 0.35 10.01 7.22
N ALA A 56 0.90 10.63 6.15
CA ALA A 56 0.95 12.08 6.01
C ALA A 56 -0.44 12.67 5.72
N LEU A 57 -1.23 12.00 4.86
CA LEU A 57 -2.62 12.38 4.60
C LEU A 57 -3.47 12.32 5.89
N TYR A 58 -3.30 11.26 6.69
CA TYR A 58 -3.98 11.13 7.98
C TYR A 58 -3.56 12.24 8.95
N ALA A 59 -2.26 12.53 9.04
CA ALA A 59 -1.74 13.59 9.92
C ALA A 59 -2.36 14.96 9.58
N THR A 60 -2.44 15.29 8.28
CA THR A 60 -2.99 16.56 7.80
C THR A 60 -4.50 16.66 7.96
N ASN A 61 -5.25 15.59 7.63
CA ASN A 61 -6.70 15.69 7.45
C ASN A 61 -7.51 15.13 8.64
N CYS A 62 -6.92 14.25 9.44
CA CYS A 62 -7.68 13.44 10.40
C CYS A 62 -7.20 13.63 11.85
N ALA A 63 -5.88 13.77 12.06
CA ALA A 63 -5.29 13.67 13.39
C ALA A 63 -5.74 14.75 14.38
N ARG A 64 -6.10 15.94 13.90
CA ARG A 64 -6.64 17.04 14.73
C ARG A 64 -7.86 16.62 15.56
N CYS A 65 -8.73 15.76 15.02
CA CYS A 65 -9.96 15.32 15.69
C CYS A 65 -9.90 13.87 16.16
N HIS A 66 -9.13 13.01 15.49
CA HIS A 66 -9.09 11.56 15.76
C HIS A 66 -7.84 11.11 16.51
N GLY A 67 -6.94 12.04 16.85
CA GLY A 67 -5.66 11.74 17.50
C GLY A 67 -4.62 11.19 16.53
N PRO A 68 -3.37 10.99 17.00
CA PRO A 68 -2.29 10.50 16.15
C PRO A 68 -2.56 9.08 15.65
N LEU A 69 -1.98 8.72 14.50
CA LEU A 69 -2.24 7.45 13.82
C LEU A 69 -2.01 6.23 14.73
N THR A 70 -0.95 6.28 15.55
CA THR A 70 -0.56 5.21 16.47
C THR A 70 -1.59 4.92 17.55
N SER A 71 -2.38 5.91 17.96
CA SER A 71 -3.40 5.79 19.01
C SER A 71 -4.82 6.12 18.52
N SER A 72 -5.03 6.17 17.20
CA SER A 72 -6.31 6.57 16.63
C SER A 72 -7.43 5.63 17.03
N SER A 73 -8.59 6.18 17.41
CA SER A 73 -9.82 5.40 17.60
C SER A 73 -10.44 4.92 16.28
N LYS A 74 -9.85 5.30 15.14
CA LYS A 74 -10.32 4.98 13.79
C LYS A 74 -9.45 3.94 13.09
N LYS A 75 -8.67 3.15 13.83
CA LYS A 75 -7.96 1.99 13.27
C LYS A 75 -8.93 0.99 12.64
N GLU A 76 -8.39 0.16 11.75
CA GLU A 76 -9.09 -0.92 11.05
C GLU A 76 -10.28 -0.44 10.19
N ARG A 77 -10.31 0.85 9.81
CA ARG A 77 -11.34 1.39 8.93
C ARG A 77 -10.97 1.22 7.48
N THR A 78 -11.97 0.80 6.71
CA THR A 78 -11.85 0.59 5.28
C THR A 78 -12.03 1.89 4.51
N ALA A 79 -11.47 1.97 3.30
CA ALA A 79 -11.59 3.15 2.44
C ALA A 79 -13.05 3.52 2.13
N ARG A 80 -13.91 2.52 1.88
CA ARG A 80 -15.36 2.72 1.70
C ARG A 80 -15.99 3.41 2.90
N LEU A 81 -15.64 2.96 4.11
CA LEU A 81 -16.21 3.49 5.34
C LEU A 81 -15.69 4.91 5.65
N ILE A 82 -14.45 5.21 5.29
CA ILE A 82 -13.88 6.56 5.36
C ILE A 82 -14.59 7.48 4.36
N GLN A 83 -14.75 7.03 3.12
CA GLN A 83 -15.45 7.78 2.07
C GLN A 83 -16.90 8.11 2.46
N SER A 84 -17.65 7.13 2.99
CA SER A 84 -19.03 7.35 3.45
C SER A 84 -19.11 8.32 4.62
N ALA A 85 -18.11 8.36 5.51
CA ALA A 85 -18.08 9.33 6.60
C ALA A 85 -17.84 10.75 6.10
N ILE A 86 -16.92 10.93 5.13
CA ILE A 86 -16.65 12.23 4.50
C ILE A 86 -17.90 12.73 3.75
N THR A 87 -18.49 11.91 2.87
CA THR A 87 -19.67 12.31 2.09
C THR A 87 -20.91 12.53 2.96
N GLY A 88 -21.06 11.74 4.02
CA GLY A 88 -22.12 11.91 5.02
C GLY A 88 -21.89 13.03 6.01
N ASN A 89 -20.77 13.78 5.90
CA ASN A 89 -20.36 14.81 6.86
C ASN A 89 -20.40 14.32 8.32
N VAL A 90 -20.05 13.06 8.54
CA VAL A 90 -20.10 12.43 9.87
C VAL A 90 -19.09 13.13 10.77
N GLY A 91 -19.53 13.63 11.93
CA GLY A 91 -18.65 14.36 12.86
C GLY A 91 -18.07 15.66 12.29
N GLY A 92 -18.69 16.23 11.24
CA GLY A 92 -18.26 17.48 10.64
C GLY A 92 -17.18 17.34 9.56
N MET A 93 -16.93 16.14 9.02
CA MET A 93 -15.87 15.86 8.04
C MET A 93 -16.09 16.41 6.61
N GLY A 94 -17.24 17.02 6.33
CA GLY A 94 -17.71 17.34 4.97
C GLY A 94 -16.90 18.42 4.22
N TYR A 95 -15.94 19.06 4.88
CA TYR A 95 -15.00 20.00 4.25
C TYR A 95 -13.71 19.32 3.75
N ILE A 96 -13.50 18.04 4.06
CA ILE A 96 -12.31 17.29 3.66
C ILE A 96 -12.44 16.90 2.19
N MET A 97 -11.49 17.35 1.36
CA MET A 97 -11.38 16.99 -0.05
C MET A 97 -10.21 16.03 -0.23
N LEU A 98 -10.51 14.75 -0.38
CA LEU A 98 -9.54 13.69 -0.67
C LEU A 98 -10.02 12.90 -1.87
N THR A 99 -9.08 12.50 -2.72
CA THR A 99 -9.34 11.60 -3.84
C THR A 99 -9.48 10.15 -3.34
N GLY A 100 -10.04 9.28 -4.19
CA GLY A 100 -10.12 7.83 -3.91
C GLY A 100 -8.78 7.19 -3.53
N PRO A 101 -7.68 7.40 -4.30
CA PRO A 101 -6.36 6.91 -3.94
C PRO A 101 -5.86 7.40 -2.58
N GLU A 102 -6.08 8.68 -2.26
CA GLU A 102 -5.69 9.26 -0.98
C GLU A 102 -6.47 8.63 0.19
N ILE A 103 -7.77 8.40 0.03
CA ILE A 103 -8.61 7.72 1.02
C ILE A 103 -8.17 6.26 1.23
N GLN A 104 -7.79 5.56 0.15
CA GLN A 104 -7.28 4.20 0.23
C GLN A 104 -5.94 4.16 1.00
N ALA A 105 -5.02 5.06 0.70
CA ALA A 105 -3.74 5.15 1.42
C ALA A 105 -3.93 5.41 2.92
N ILE A 106 -4.91 6.25 3.30
CA ILE A 106 -5.27 6.47 4.71
C ILE A 106 -5.83 5.19 5.34
N ALA A 107 -6.70 4.45 4.65
CA ALA A 107 -7.26 3.19 5.13
C ALA A 107 -6.15 2.17 5.43
N ASP A 108 -5.20 2.04 4.51
CA ASP A 108 -4.05 1.14 4.66
C ASP A 108 -3.20 1.53 5.88
N SER A 109 -2.99 2.85 6.08
CA SER A 109 -2.25 3.38 7.24
C SER A 109 -2.95 3.15 8.58
N LEU A 110 -4.28 3.03 8.56
CA LEU A 110 -5.10 2.72 9.73
C LEU A 110 -5.14 1.22 10.04
N GLY A 111 -4.52 0.37 9.23
CA GLY A 111 -4.61 -1.09 9.34
C GLY A 111 -5.91 -1.67 8.77
N GLY A 112 -6.73 -0.86 8.07
CA GLY A 112 -7.99 -1.32 7.50
C GLY A 112 -7.82 -2.57 6.64
N PRO A 113 -8.69 -3.59 6.78
CA PRO A 113 -8.63 -4.74 5.89
C PRO A 113 -8.85 -4.27 4.46
N ALA A 114 -8.03 -4.79 3.54
CA ALA A 114 -8.12 -4.51 2.11
C ALA A 114 -9.59 -4.63 1.69
N SER A 115 -10.20 -3.49 1.37
CA SER A 115 -11.61 -3.43 1.02
C SER A 115 -11.76 -3.15 -0.45
N SER A 116 -12.75 -3.79 -1.06
CA SER A 116 -13.28 -3.50 -2.38
C SER A 116 -13.93 -2.12 -2.43
N SER A 117 -13.08 -1.09 -2.36
CA SER A 117 -13.44 0.32 -2.49
C SER A 117 -13.52 0.71 -3.98
N PRO A 118 -14.51 1.51 -4.40
CA PRO A 118 -14.49 2.12 -5.72
C PRO A 118 -13.56 3.34 -5.69
N GLY A 119 -12.28 3.12 -5.99
CA GLY A 119 -11.25 4.16 -6.01
C GLY A 119 -9.89 3.57 -5.62
N THR A 120 -9.07 3.30 -6.63
CA THR A 120 -7.77 2.60 -6.58
C THR A 120 -7.89 1.14 -6.12
N GLN A 121 -8.44 0.32 -7.00
CA GLN A 121 -8.16 -1.11 -6.99
C GLN A 121 -7.03 -1.36 -7.98
N PRO A 122 -5.95 -2.06 -7.60
CA PRO A 122 -4.94 -2.51 -8.55
C PRO A 122 -5.64 -3.21 -9.72
N GLY A 123 -5.28 -2.88 -10.96
CA GLY A 123 -5.97 -3.38 -12.16
C GLY A 123 -6.15 -4.89 -12.18
N LYS A 124 -5.18 -5.62 -11.62
CA LYS A 124 -5.25 -7.07 -11.39
C LYS A 124 -6.49 -7.48 -10.58
N VAL A 125 -6.69 -6.87 -9.42
CA VAL A 125 -7.83 -7.18 -8.54
C VAL A 125 -9.14 -6.85 -9.27
N LEU A 126 -9.17 -5.74 -9.98
CA LEU A 126 -10.36 -5.34 -10.73
C LEU A 126 -10.71 -6.33 -11.84
N TYR A 127 -9.70 -6.80 -12.58
CA TYR A 127 -9.85 -7.90 -13.54
C TYR A 127 -10.35 -9.18 -12.87
N ASP A 128 -9.69 -9.61 -11.79
CA ASP A 128 -9.99 -10.87 -11.11
C ASP A 128 -11.43 -10.93 -10.61
N VAL A 129 -11.97 -9.83 -10.06
CA VAL A 129 -13.31 -9.81 -9.45
C VAL A 129 -14.44 -9.39 -10.40
N THR A 130 -14.12 -8.71 -11.51
CA THR A 130 -15.14 -8.10 -12.38
C THR A 130 -15.14 -8.68 -13.78
N CYS A 131 -14.00 -9.16 -14.25
CA CYS A 131 -13.79 -9.53 -15.64
C CYS A 131 -13.58 -11.03 -15.83
N SER A 132 -12.82 -11.68 -14.94
CA SER A 132 -12.34 -13.07 -15.10
C SER A 132 -13.46 -14.11 -15.24
N GLU A 133 -14.62 -13.89 -14.61
CA GLU A 133 -15.77 -14.80 -14.71
C GLU A 133 -16.28 -14.93 -16.16
N CYS A 134 -16.09 -13.88 -16.98
CA CYS A 134 -16.53 -13.87 -18.36
C CYS A 134 -15.36 -13.86 -19.34
N HIS A 135 -14.36 -13.01 -19.11
CA HIS A 135 -13.28 -12.74 -20.03
C HIS A 135 -12.01 -13.48 -19.65
N ARG A 136 -11.20 -13.80 -20.65
CA ARG A 136 -9.83 -14.28 -20.48
C ARG A 136 -8.83 -13.17 -20.80
N LEU A 137 -7.60 -13.29 -20.30
CA LEU A 137 -6.54 -12.31 -20.52
C LEU A 137 -5.23 -13.02 -20.85
N GLY A 138 -4.91 -13.06 -22.14
CA GLY A 138 -3.60 -13.51 -22.63
C GLY A 138 -3.15 -14.83 -22.00
N THR A 139 -1.96 -14.80 -21.42
CA THR A 139 -1.36 -15.90 -20.64
C THR A 139 -1.68 -15.84 -19.15
N TYR A 140 -2.25 -14.73 -18.67
CA TYR A 140 -2.59 -14.54 -17.27
C TYR A 140 -3.77 -15.41 -16.84
N ASP A 141 -4.81 -15.47 -17.67
CA ASP A 141 -6.04 -16.20 -17.41
C ASP A 141 -6.60 -16.79 -18.70
N SER A 142 -6.86 -18.10 -18.69
CA SER A 142 -7.39 -18.87 -19.81
C SER A 142 -8.82 -19.40 -19.58
N ALA A 143 -9.44 -19.09 -18.45
CA ALA A 143 -10.72 -19.69 -18.04
C ALA A 143 -11.93 -18.99 -18.69
N GLY A 144 -11.83 -17.68 -18.94
CA GLY A 144 -12.94 -16.90 -19.49
C GLY A 144 -13.37 -17.33 -20.90
N LEU A 145 -14.69 -17.42 -21.10
CA LEU A 145 -15.35 -17.89 -22.32
C LEU A 145 -15.62 -16.75 -23.34
N ALA A 146 -15.65 -15.50 -22.88
CA ALA A 146 -15.80 -14.32 -23.72
C ALA A 146 -14.48 -13.98 -24.45
N ALA A 147 -14.49 -12.88 -25.19
CA ALA A 147 -13.32 -12.43 -25.95
C ALA A 147 -12.09 -12.26 -25.05
N ASN A 148 -10.93 -12.71 -25.56
CA ASN A 148 -9.63 -12.43 -24.94
C ASN A 148 -9.38 -10.92 -24.96
N LEU A 149 -8.99 -10.37 -23.82
CA LEU A 149 -8.78 -8.94 -23.64
C LEU A 149 -7.32 -8.50 -23.86
N SER A 150 -6.37 -9.42 -24.03
CA SER A 150 -4.97 -9.09 -24.35
C SER A 150 -4.89 -8.22 -25.61
N GLY A 151 -4.16 -7.10 -25.52
CA GLY A 151 -4.02 -6.10 -26.57
C GLY A 151 -5.30 -5.32 -26.92
N LYS A 152 -6.34 -5.32 -26.08
CA LYS A 152 -7.62 -4.63 -26.33
C LYS A 152 -7.91 -3.45 -25.40
N THR A 153 -6.91 -2.92 -24.70
CA THR A 153 -7.08 -1.84 -23.71
C THR A 153 -7.79 -0.59 -24.27
N GLY A 154 -7.53 -0.23 -25.53
CA GLY A 154 -8.23 0.88 -26.21
C GLY A 154 -9.74 0.67 -26.42
N ILE A 155 -10.23 -0.57 -26.43
CA ILE A 155 -11.66 -0.88 -26.63
C ILE A 155 -12.40 -0.94 -25.28
N ILE A 156 -11.71 -1.30 -24.20
CA ILE A 156 -12.30 -1.55 -22.89
C ILE A 156 -12.91 -0.27 -22.30
N ALA A 157 -12.17 0.85 -22.34
CA ALA A 157 -12.67 2.13 -21.83
C ALA A 157 -13.96 2.58 -22.55
N VAL A 158 -14.01 2.40 -23.87
CA VAL A 158 -15.20 2.72 -24.67
C VAL A 158 -16.35 1.78 -24.33
N LYS A 159 -16.12 0.47 -24.23
CA LYS A 159 -17.17 -0.50 -23.92
C LYS A 159 -17.79 -0.28 -22.56
N ILE A 160 -16.99 -0.07 -21.53
CA ILE A 160 -17.49 0.15 -20.16
C ILE A 160 -18.31 1.44 -20.08
N SER A 161 -17.87 2.52 -20.73
CA SER A 161 -18.61 3.79 -20.78
C SER A 161 -19.91 3.73 -21.59
N THR A 162 -19.94 2.94 -22.66
CA THR A 162 -21.18 2.69 -23.44
C THR A 162 -22.12 1.67 -22.79
N GLY A 163 -21.66 0.97 -21.75
CA GLY A 163 -22.37 -0.07 -21.03
C GLY A 163 -21.84 -1.48 -21.31
N HIS A 164 -21.44 -2.18 -20.24
CA HIS A 164 -20.94 -3.56 -20.30
C HIS A 164 -21.56 -4.39 -19.19
N LYS A 165 -22.72 -5.01 -19.45
CA LYS A 165 -23.44 -5.88 -18.48
C LYS A 165 -23.74 -5.22 -17.11
N GLY A 166 -23.93 -3.91 -17.08
CA GLY A 166 -24.17 -3.17 -15.83
C GLY A 166 -22.89 -2.88 -15.01
N ILE A 167 -21.72 -3.21 -15.54
CA ILE A 167 -20.43 -2.81 -14.96
C ILE A 167 -20.21 -1.33 -15.27
N SER A 168 -19.96 -0.56 -14.22
CA SER A 168 -19.60 0.84 -14.29
C SER A 168 -18.31 1.05 -13.49
N LEU A 169 -17.26 1.49 -14.16
CA LEU A 169 -15.98 1.82 -13.55
C LEU A 169 -15.74 3.34 -13.63
N ASN A 170 -15.07 3.91 -12.64
CA ASN A 170 -14.61 5.29 -12.73
C ASN A 170 -13.32 5.39 -13.58
N ALA A 171 -12.92 6.62 -13.93
CA ALA A 171 -11.76 6.85 -14.80
C ALA A 171 -10.45 6.23 -14.26
N GLN A 172 -10.21 6.32 -12.94
CA GLN A 172 -9.00 5.76 -12.33
C GLN A 172 -9.01 4.23 -12.38
N GLN A 173 -10.15 3.60 -12.11
CA GLN A 173 -10.31 2.16 -12.22
C GLN A 173 -10.09 1.66 -13.65
N ILE A 174 -10.54 2.42 -14.65
CA ILE A 174 -10.28 2.10 -16.07
C ILE A 174 -8.77 2.18 -16.35
N THR A 175 -8.09 3.25 -15.90
CA THR A 175 -6.64 3.40 -16.06
C THR A 175 -5.86 2.28 -15.37
N ASP A 176 -6.20 1.96 -14.12
CA ASP A 176 -5.54 0.90 -13.36
C ASP A 176 -5.72 -0.46 -14.04
N LEU A 177 -6.94 -0.75 -14.51
CA LEU A 177 -7.27 -1.96 -15.27
C LEU A 177 -6.48 -2.04 -16.57
N THR A 178 -6.44 -0.98 -17.38
CA THR A 178 -5.72 -1.00 -18.66
C THR A 178 -4.22 -1.16 -18.46
N ASN A 179 -3.63 -0.50 -17.47
CA ASN A 179 -2.20 -0.65 -17.18
C ASN A 179 -1.83 -2.09 -16.82
N PHE A 180 -2.65 -2.75 -15.99
CA PHE A 180 -2.45 -4.17 -15.68
C PHE A 180 -2.56 -5.05 -16.93
N MET A 181 -3.51 -4.75 -17.82
CA MET A 181 -3.77 -5.56 -19.00
C MET A 181 -2.74 -5.35 -20.12
N ASP A 182 -2.06 -4.21 -20.15
CA ASP A 182 -0.98 -3.95 -21.12
C ASP A 182 0.27 -4.83 -20.84
N ASP A 183 0.36 -5.43 -19.65
CA ASP A 183 1.42 -6.40 -19.30
C ASP A 183 1.17 -7.81 -19.90
N TYR A 184 0.03 -8.06 -20.57
CA TYR A 184 -0.41 -9.38 -21.05
C TYR A 184 -1.09 -9.40 -22.43
#